data_AF-A0A833EA81-F1
#
_entry.id   AF-A0A833EA81-F1
#
_cell.length_a   1.000
_cell.length_b   1.000
_cell.length_c   1.000
_cell.angle_alpha   90.00
_cell.angle_beta   90.00
_cell.angle_gamma   90.00
#
_symmetry.space_group_name_H-M   'P 1'
#
loop_
_entity.id
_entity.type
_entity.pdbx_description
1 polymer ?
#
loop_
_entity_poly.entity_id
_entity_poly.type
_entity_poly.pdbx_seq_one_letter_code
_entity_poly.pdbx_strand_id
1 'polypeptide(L)'
;MKPEDRVYWSKFLISIVIGLLSAEISASIEMRGVALLIIFLAAVVYVAVSKGLARVFLSEEARRMRRQVYLNGLGTYIGMFLVSWILTYNVLILAG
;
A
#
# COMPACT_ATOMS: atom_id res chain seq x y z
N MET A 1 4.32 -15.80 -14.74
CA MET A 1 4.83 -14.88 -13.71
C MET A 1 5.34 -15.68 -12.55
N LYS A 2 6.54 -15.36 -12.05
CA LYS A 2 7.10 -16.00 -10.86
C LYS A 2 6.24 -15.64 -9.64
N PRO A 3 6.22 -16.46 -8.58
CA PRO A 3 5.46 -16.16 -7.37
C PRO A 3 5.81 -14.80 -6.76
N GLU A 4 7.08 -14.43 -6.79
CA GLU A 4 7.59 -13.14 -6.32
C GLU A 4 7.04 -11.95 -7.12
N ASP A 5 6.91 -12.10 -8.44
CA ASP A 5 6.30 -11.08 -9.31
C ASP A 5 4.83 -10.88 -8.92
N ARG A 6 4.10 -11.96 -8.63
CA ARG A 6 2.70 -11.87 -8.22
C ARG A 6 2.55 -11.11 -6.90
N VAL A 7 3.44 -11.34 -5.94
CA VAL A 7 3.47 -10.60 -4.66
C VAL A 7 3.76 -9.13 -4.91
N TYR A 8 4.75 -8.82 -5.75
CA TYR A 8 5.11 -7.45 -6.11
C TYR A 8 3.94 -6.70 -6.77
N TRP A 9 3.36 -7.27 -7.82
CA TRP A 9 2.25 -6.65 -8.56
C TRP A 9 0.98 -6.52 -7.71
N SER A 10 0.73 -7.48 -6.81
CA SER A 10 -0.37 -7.36 -5.85
C SER A 10 -0.17 -6.18 -4.91
N LYS A 11 1.04 -6.01 -4.36
CA LYS A 11 1.35 -4.84 -3.51
C LYS A 11 1.23 -3.52 -4.28
N PHE A 12 1.68 -3.49 -5.53
CA PHE A 12 1.50 -2.32 -6.41
C PHE A 12 0.03 -1.95 -6.57
N LEU A 13 -0.84 -2.90 -6.98
CA LEU A 13 -2.26 -2.62 -7.16
C LEU A 13 -2.95 -2.18 -5.86
N ILE A 14 -2.62 -2.85 -4.75
CA ILE A 14 -3.16 -2.50 -3.44
C ILE A 14 -2.73 -1.09 -3.03
N SER A 15 -1.48 -0.69 -3.28
CA SER A 15 -1.00 0.66 -2.92
C SER A 15 -1.78 1.76 -3.64
N ILE A 16 -2.20 1.54 -4.89
CA ILE A 16 -3.04 2.48 -5.64
C ILE A 16 -4.41 2.59 -4.98
N VAL A 17 -5.06 1.45 -4.72
CA VAL A 17 -6.39 1.41 -4.08
C VAL A 17 -6.37 2.11 -2.72
N ILE A 18 -5.37 1.82 -1.89
CA ILE A 18 -5.20 2.47 -0.58
C ILE A 18 -4.93 3.97 -0.72
N GLY A 19 -4.16 4.39 -1.73
CA GLY A 19 -3.93 5.81 -2.02
C GLY A 19 -5.22 6.54 -2.41
N LEU A 20 -6.04 5.94 -3.27
CA LEU A 20 -7.34 6.49 -3.66
C LEU A 20 -8.27 6.66 -2.45
N LEU A 21 -8.43 5.60 -1.64
CA LEU A 21 -9.24 5.66 -0.42
C LEU A 21 -8.72 6.71 0.57
N SER A 22 -7.41 6.85 0.68
CA SER A 22 -6.78 7.85 1.55
C SER A 22 -7.05 9.28 1.08
N ALA A 23 -7.13 9.51 -0.24
CA ALA A 23 -7.49 10.79 -0.80
C ALA A 23 -8.92 11.19 -0.44
N GLU A 24 -9.88 10.28 -0.61
CA GLU A 24 -11.28 10.48 -0.24
C GLU A 24 -11.44 10.81 1.25
N ILE A 25 -10.77 10.04 2.12
CA ILE A 25 -10.77 10.28 3.57
C ILE A 25 -10.17 11.66 3.90
N SER A 26 -9.07 12.02 3.24
CA SER A 26 -8.40 13.32 3.47
C SER A 26 -9.25 14.49 3.01
N ALA A 27 -9.96 14.35 1.89
CA ALA A 27 -10.84 15.39 1.36
C ALA A 27 -12.12 15.54 2.20
N SER A 28 -12.59 14.46 2.84
CA SER A 28 -13.84 14.46 3.61
C SER A 28 -13.69 14.86 5.08
N ILE A 29 -12.48 14.76 5.66
CA ILE A 29 -12.26 14.94 7.10
C ILE A 29 -11.27 16.09 7.35
N GLU A 30 -11.78 17.23 7.85
CA GLU A 30 -10.96 18.33 8.37
C GLU A 30 -10.48 18.04 9.80
N MET A 31 -9.52 17.12 9.95
CA MET A 31 -8.92 16.83 11.26
C MET A 31 -7.40 16.95 11.21
N ARG A 32 -6.86 17.78 12.11
CA ARG A 32 -5.41 17.90 12.32
C ARG A 32 -4.83 16.53 12.65
N GLY A 33 -3.89 16.05 11.83
CA GLY A 33 -3.22 14.76 12.03
C GLY A 33 -3.80 13.58 11.25
N VAL A 34 -4.86 13.77 10.44
CA VAL A 34 -5.40 12.70 9.56
C VAL A 34 -4.32 12.10 8.66
N ALA A 35 -3.39 12.91 8.16
CA ALA A 35 -2.28 12.41 7.34
C ALA A 35 -1.40 11.39 8.07
N LEU A 36 -1.10 11.60 9.37
CA LEU A 36 -0.32 10.66 10.16
C LEU A 36 -1.08 9.35 10.40
N LEU A 37 -2.38 9.44 10.66
CA LEU A 37 -3.24 8.27 10.80
C LEU A 37 -3.29 7.46 9.50
N ILE A 38 -3.44 8.12 8.36
CA ILE A 38 -3.44 7.49 7.04
C ILE A 38 -2.12 6.78 6.75
N ILE A 39 -0.99 7.44 7.02
CA ILE A 39 0.35 6.82 6.84
C ILE A 39 0.48 5.58 7.75
N PHE A 40 0.03 5.69 9.00
CA PHE A 40 0.04 4.58 9.93
C PHE A 40 -0.83 3.41 9.43
N LEU A 41 -2.05 3.69 8.97
CA LEU A 41 -2.94 2.68 8.40
C LEU A 41 -2.35 2.04 7.14
N ALA A 42 -1.74 2.83 6.25
CA ALA A 42 -1.08 2.32 5.05
C ALA A 42 0.08 1.37 5.40
N ALA A 43 0.83 1.65 6.47
CA ALA A 43 1.87 0.76 6.98
C ALA A 43 1.28 -0.54 7.58
N VAL A 44 0.18 -0.45 8.32
CA VAL A 44 -0.52 -1.63 8.86
C VAL A 44 -1.05 -2.52 7.72
N VAL A 45 -1.68 -1.92 6.72
CA VAL A 45 -2.16 -2.63 5.51
C VAL A 45 -0.99 -3.30 4.80
N TYR A 46 0.13 -2.61 4.62
CA TYR A 46 1.32 -3.19 4.00
C TYR A 46 1.78 -4.47 4.71
N VAL A 47 1.85 -4.45 6.05
CA VAL A 47 2.27 -5.61 6.85
C VAL A 47 1.26 -6.75 6.73
N ALA A 48 -0.04 -6.45 6.80
CA ALA A 48 -1.10 -7.44 6.67
C ALA A 48 -1.08 -8.10 5.29
N VAL A 49 -0.99 -7.30 4.23
CA VAL A 49 -0.90 -7.75 2.83
C VAL A 49 0.35 -8.56 2.59
N SER A 50 1.51 -8.11 3.09
CA SER A 50 2.78 -8.85 2.94
C SER A 50 2.70 -10.24 3.57
N LYS A 51 2.09 -10.36 4.76
CA LYS A 51 1.86 -11.67 5.41
C LYS A 51 0.85 -12.52 4.65
N GLY A 52 -0.26 -11.93 4.19
CA GLY A 52 -1.30 -12.62 3.43
C GLY A 52 -0.78 -13.18 2.12
N LEU A 53 -0.15 -12.34 1.30
CA LEU A 53 0.41 -12.72 0.01
C LEU A 53 1.50 -13.78 0.13
N ALA A 54 2.34 -13.73 1.18
CA ALA A 54 3.33 -14.77 1.44
C ALA A 54 2.69 -16.14 1.70
N ARG A 55 1.57 -16.18 2.44
CA ARG A 55 0.82 -17.42 2.70
C ARG A 55 0.11 -17.96 1.47
N VAL A 56 -0.21 -17.11 0.49
CA VAL A 56 -0.93 -17.52 -0.72
C VAL A 56 0.03 -17.91 -1.84
N PHE A 57 1.10 -17.15 -2.05
CA PHE A 57 1.92 -17.26 -3.25
C PHE A 57 3.31 -17.86 -3.02
N LEU A 58 3.90 -17.74 -1.82
CA LEU A 58 5.28 -18.21 -1.58
C LEU A 58 5.31 -19.64 -1.02
N SER A 59 6.34 -20.40 -1.39
CA SER A 59 6.65 -21.72 -0.82
C SER A 59 7.14 -21.60 0.63
N GLU A 60 7.11 -22.71 1.39
CA GLU A 60 7.57 -22.73 2.79
C GLU A 60 9.04 -22.30 2.96
N GLU A 61 9.92 -22.65 2.01
CA GLU A 61 11.32 -22.19 2.01
C GLU A 61 11.42 -20.67 1.81
N ALA A 62 10.66 -20.12 0.86
CA ALA A 62 10.63 -18.68 0.62
C ALA A 62 9.99 -17.91 1.80
N ARG A 63 9.03 -18.52 2.52
CA ARG A 63 8.45 -17.95 3.74
C ARG A 63 9.44 -17.91 4.91
N ARG A 64 10.37 -18.87 5.01
CA ARG A 64 11.42 -18.86 6.04
C ARG A 64 12.34 -17.65 5.91
N MET A 65 12.52 -17.14 4.69
CA MET A 65 13.20 -15.85 4.45
C MET A 65 12.27 -14.66 4.74
N ARG A 66 11.87 -14.50 6.01
CA ARG A 66 10.95 -13.45 6.48
C ARG A 66 11.31 -12.05 5.98
N ARG A 67 12.59 -11.71 5.92
CA ARG A 67 13.06 -10.38 5.50
C ARG A 67 12.74 -10.08 4.03
N GLN A 68 12.88 -11.05 3.11
CA GLN A 68 12.60 -10.83 1.69
C GLN A 68 11.10 -10.59 1.44
N VAL A 69 10.22 -11.23 2.20
CA VAL A 69 8.76 -11.05 2.10
C VAL A 69 8.34 -9.60 2.33
N TYR A 70 8.97 -8.91 3.30
CA TYR A 70 8.65 -7.53 3.63
C TYR A 70 9.43 -6.51 2.82
N LEU A 71 10.59 -6.86 2.25
CA LEU A 71 11.35 -5.94 1.42
C LEU A 71 10.90 -5.96 -0.04
N ASN A 72 10.43 -7.10 -0.54
CA ASN A 72 9.95 -7.22 -1.91
C ASN A 72 8.72 -6.33 -2.12
N GLY A 73 8.85 -5.32 -2.99
CA GLY A 73 7.79 -4.37 -3.32
C GLY A 73 7.54 -3.27 -2.27
N LEU A 74 8.37 -3.13 -1.23
CA LEU A 74 8.20 -2.09 -0.20
C LEU A 74 8.29 -0.68 -0.80
N GLY A 75 9.38 -0.40 -1.52
CA GLY A 75 9.61 0.92 -2.13
C GLY A 75 8.53 1.28 -3.14
N THR A 76 8.11 0.31 -3.95
CA THR A 76 7.00 0.48 -4.91
C THR A 76 5.69 0.74 -4.20
N TYR A 77 5.36 0.00 -3.14
CA TYR A 77 4.15 0.23 -2.38
C TYR A 77 4.13 1.65 -1.79
N ILE A 78 5.20 2.08 -1.14
CA ILE A 78 5.30 3.41 -0.53
C ILE A 78 5.17 4.49 -1.62
N GLY A 79 5.97 4.38 -2.68
CA GLY A 79 5.98 5.36 -3.76
C GLY A 79 4.62 5.49 -4.44
N MET A 80 4.01 4.38 -4.82
CA MET A 80 2.73 4.38 -5.52
C MET A 80 1.56 4.78 -4.62
N PHE A 81 1.59 4.41 -3.34
CA PHE A 81 0.64 4.90 -2.34
C PHE A 81 0.69 6.44 -2.25
N LEU A 82 1.88 7.01 -2.05
CA LEU A 82 2.05 8.46 -1.93
C LEU A 82 1.65 9.20 -3.20
N VAL A 83 2.10 8.72 -4.37
CA VAL A 83 1.75 9.32 -5.66
C VAL A 83 0.24 9.27 -5.89
N SER A 84 -0.40 8.11 -5.69
CA SER A 84 -1.84 7.96 -5.90
C SER A 84 -2.64 8.81 -4.93
N TRP A 85 -2.24 8.86 -3.66
CA TRP A 85 -2.90 9.66 -2.64
C TRP A 85 -2.80 11.16 -2.94
N ILE A 86 -1.59 11.69 -3.15
CA ILE A 86 -1.37 13.11 -3.38
C ILE A 86 -2.07 13.58 -4.64
N LEU A 87 -1.90 12.86 -5.76
CA LEU A 87 -2.52 13.27 -7.03
C LEU A 87 -4.03 13.27 -6.93
N THR A 88 -4.63 12.20 -6.41
CA THR A 88 -6.09 12.08 -6.30
C THR A 88 -6.65 13.12 -5.36
N TYR A 89 -6.01 13.37 -4.22
CA TYR A 89 -6.44 14.41 -3.28
C TYR A 89 -6.42 15.81 -3.92
N ASN A 90 -5.37 16.14 -4.68
CA ASN A 90 -5.31 17.42 -5.38
C ASN A 90 -6.39 17.51 -6.47
N VAL A 91 -6.65 16.43 -7.21
CA VAL A 91 -7.74 16.39 -8.21
C VAL A 91 -9.10 16.60 -7.55
N LEU A 92 -9.38 15.94 -6.43
CA LEU A 92 -10.64 16.09 -5.70
C LEU A 92 -10.85 17.53 -5.21
N ILE A 93 -9.80 18.18 -4.72
CA ILE A 93 -9.86 19.58 -4.29
C ILE A 93 -10.07 20.54 -5.46
N LEU A 94 -9.42 20.30 -6.60
CA LEU A 94 -9.52 21.18 -7.77
C LEU A 94 -10.84 21.01 -8.53
N ALA A 95 -11.48 19.85 -8.41
CA ALA A 95 -12.73 19.53 -9.10
C ALA A 95 -14.00 19.82 -8.28
N GLY A 96 -13.88 20.03 -6.96
CA GLY A 96 -14.96 20.42 -6.06
C GLY A 96 -15.01 21.92 -5.81
#